data_AF-A0A7X8GQT2-F1
#
_entry.id   AF-A0A7X8GQT2-F1
#
_cell.length_a   1.000
_cell.length_b   1.000
_cell.length_c   1.000
_cell.angle_alpha   90.00
_cell.angle_beta   90.00
_cell.angle_gamma   90.00
#
_symmetry.space_group_name_H-M   'P 1'
#
loop_
_entity.id
_entity.type
_entity.pdbx_description
1 polymer ?
#
loop_
_entity_poly.entity_id
_entity_poly.type
_entity_poly.pdbx_seq_one_letter_code
_entity_poly.pdbx_strand_id
1 'polypeptide(L)'
;MNEQVRQMVAGFALAYETYKGMLSAEEFRPLESVYKEMMTIAEAASDFMAFNDAATKADIFTRLSAELGKAQALIDSKPKSERRTLSADGFIAQYRILYEQAQSTPHAYRTREVYEKLLALGEGAQTPLDVVAKAERDNLFHKIGAMGVFDTYKLDYDKTDPNETILRDFRKDVIRIAEESNTADELTYKVDKRMYESQKEIAHDNFITQMIANLVDSFLNLELSKAAVRIGKNEYIVAVAIYREEAREAYRILKDEFGLDWDKFISTERYRKRFLMQSAVLAETVRVFQAMAPENLEWMRETLFEEILSPLSLADIILRKPAKVFHPLAMEEHSRKHGIDAKLKSRAQELLKDFYWAK
;
A
#
# COMPACT_ATOMS: atom_id res chain seq x y z
N MET A 1 -10.69 18.64 -6.54
CA MET A 1 -10.94 17.98 -5.24
C MET A 1 -9.96 16.82 -5.09
N ASN A 2 -9.31 16.73 -3.92
CA ASN A 2 -8.39 15.65 -3.55
C ASN A 2 -9.13 14.31 -3.42
N GLU A 3 -8.48 13.17 -3.71
CA GLU A 3 -9.12 11.84 -3.73
C GLU A 3 -9.60 11.38 -2.35
N GLN A 4 -8.85 11.64 -1.27
CA GLN A 4 -9.27 11.31 0.09
C GLN A 4 -10.49 12.15 0.51
N VAL A 5 -10.52 13.42 0.12
CA VAL A 5 -11.66 14.32 0.35
C VAL A 5 -12.88 13.82 -0.43
N ARG A 6 -12.70 13.41 -1.69
CA ARG A 6 -13.76 12.83 -2.53
C ARG A 6 -14.34 11.56 -1.91
N GLN A 7 -13.51 10.67 -1.38
CA GLN A 7 -13.93 9.44 -0.73
C GLN A 7 -14.81 9.70 0.50
N MET A 8 -14.38 10.63 1.35
CA MET A 8 -15.11 10.99 2.56
C MET A 8 -16.46 11.65 2.26
N VAL A 9 -16.48 12.57 1.31
CA VAL A 9 -17.71 13.27 0.89
C VAL A 9 -18.73 12.31 0.27
N ALA A 10 -18.29 11.31 -0.49
CA ALA A 10 -19.19 10.34 -1.12
C ALA A 10 -19.99 9.51 -0.11
N GLY A 11 -19.45 9.22 1.07
CA GLY A 11 -20.18 8.54 2.15
C GLY A 11 -21.43 9.33 2.57
N PHE A 12 -21.33 10.66 2.61
CA PHE A 12 -22.45 11.54 2.92
C PHE A 12 -23.36 11.81 1.72
N ALA A 13 -22.80 11.81 0.51
CA ALA A 13 -23.53 12.01 -0.74
C ALA A 13 -24.60 10.93 -0.96
N LEU A 14 -24.31 9.68 -0.58
CA LEU A 14 -25.27 8.58 -0.62
C LEU A 14 -26.52 8.87 0.23
N ALA A 15 -26.30 9.27 1.49
CA ALA A 15 -27.39 9.60 2.41
C ALA A 15 -28.16 10.84 1.92
N TYR A 16 -27.46 11.85 1.40
CA TYR A 16 -28.04 13.06 0.82
C TYR A 16 -29.00 12.74 -0.34
N GLU A 17 -28.57 11.97 -1.34
CA GLU A 17 -29.43 11.61 -2.49
C GLU A 17 -30.60 10.70 -2.06
N THR A 18 -30.41 9.89 -1.01
CA THR A 18 -31.49 9.08 -0.42
C THR A 18 -32.61 9.95 0.12
N TYR A 19 -32.28 10.91 1.01
CA TYR A 19 -33.28 11.76 1.65
C TYR A 19 -33.93 12.74 0.67
N LYS A 20 -33.19 13.19 -0.35
CA LYS A 20 -33.72 14.06 -1.42
C LYS A 20 -34.91 13.44 -2.15
N GLY A 21 -34.88 12.13 -2.36
CA GLY A 21 -35.98 11.39 -3.00
C GLY A 21 -37.14 11.07 -2.06
N MET A 22 -36.92 11.05 -0.74
CA MET A 22 -37.91 10.67 0.27
C MET A 22 -38.61 11.85 0.96
N LEU A 23 -38.06 13.06 0.86
CA LEU A 23 -38.59 14.25 1.52
C LEU A 23 -39.23 15.21 0.51
N SER A 24 -40.08 16.12 1.00
CA SER A 24 -40.49 17.29 0.21
C SER A 24 -39.32 18.27 0.06
N ALA A 25 -39.39 19.18 -0.93
CA ALA A 25 -38.35 20.18 -1.12
C ALA A 25 -38.16 21.09 0.10
N GLU A 26 -39.23 21.35 0.86
CA GLU A 26 -39.17 22.17 2.09
C GLU A 26 -38.54 21.39 3.25
N GLU A 27 -38.89 20.11 3.38
CA GLU A 27 -38.36 19.22 4.42
C GLU A 27 -36.88 18.88 4.20
N PHE A 28 -36.45 18.82 2.94
CA PHE A 28 -35.06 18.52 2.56
C PHE A 28 -34.12 19.73 2.63
N ARG A 29 -34.66 20.94 2.54
CA ARG A 29 -33.88 22.19 2.46
C ARG A 29 -32.82 22.36 3.56
N PRO A 30 -33.07 22.02 4.84
CA PRO A 30 -32.07 22.13 5.90
C PRO A 30 -30.85 21.23 5.65
N LEU A 31 -31.08 19.96 5.32
CA LEU A 31 -30.02 19.01 4.97
C LEU A 31 -29.27 19.44 3.71
N GLU A 32 -29.99 19.96 2.71
CA GLU A 32 -29.38 20.48 1.49
C GLU A 32 -28.44 21.66 1.72
N SER A 33 -28.82 22.57 2.62
CA SER A 33 -27.99 23.72 2.96
C SER A 33 -26.64 23.27 3.55
N VAL A 34 -26.66 22.35 4.52
CA VAL A 34 -25.43 21.88 5.18
C VAL A 34 -24.57 21.04 4.22
N TYR A 35 -25.20 20.21 3.38
CA TYR A 35 -24.48 19.42 2.38
C TYR A 35 -23.78 20.30 1.34
N LYS A 36 -24.43 21.36 0.83
CA LYS A 36 -23.81 22.31 -0.10
C LYS A 36 -22.65 23.08 0.53
N GLU A 37 -22.76 23.43 1.81
CA GLU A 37 -21.66 24.05 2.56
C GLU A 37 -20.44 23.11 2.66
N MET A 38 -20.66 21.83 2.97
CA MET A 38 -19.61 20.80 2.97
C MET A 38 -18.96 20.66 1.60
N MET A 39 -19.75 20.61 0.51
CA MET A 39 -19.23 20.55 -0.86
C MET A 39 -18.36 21.76 -1.20
N THR A 40 -18.78 22.96 -0.77
CA THR A 40 -18.02 24.19 -1.00
C THR A 40 -16.66 24.14 -0.30
N ILE A 41 -16.63 23.64 0.95
CA ILE A 41 -15.39 23.45 1.71
C ILE A 41 -14.50 22.37 1.05
N ALA A 42 -15.09 21.27 0.58
CA ALA A 42 -14.38 20.19 -0.10
C ALA A 42 -13.76 20.62 -1.44
N GLU A 43 -14.46 21.47 -2.20
CA GLU A 43 -13.96 22.01 -3.46
C GLU A 43 -12.83 23.03 -3.26
N ALA A 44 -12.88 23.81 -2.17
CA ALA A 44 -11.86 24.81 -1.83
C ALA A 44 -10.60 24.22 -1.17
N ALA A 45 -10.66 22.98 -0.66
CA ALA A 45 -9.55 22.35 0.06
C ALA A 45 -8.42 21.88 -0.87
N SER A 46 -7.17 22.18 -0.49
CA SER A 46 -5.96 21.71 -1.19
C SER A 46 -5.70 20.21 -0.98
N ASP A 47 -6.01 19.71 0.21
CA ASP A 47 -5.76 18.35 0.66
C ASP A 47 -6.74 17.94 1.77
N PHE A 48 -6.60 16.71 2.26
CA PHE A 48 -7.45 16.14 3.31
C PHE A 48 -7.36 16.90 4.64
N MET A 49 -6.17 17.36 5.04
CA MET A 49 -5.99 18.06 6.30
C MET A 49 -6.65 19.45 6.24
N ALA A 50 -6.47 20.17 5.14
CA ALA A 50 -7.10 21.47 4.90
C ALA A 50 -8.63 21.34 4.90
N PHE A 51 -9.17 20.28 4.29
CA PHE A 51 -10.60 19.98 4.32
C PHE A 51 -11.08 19.70 5.74
N ASN A 52 -10.41 18.79 6.46
CA ASN A 52 -10.80 18.38 7.81
C ASN A 52 -10.78 19.58 8.76
N ASP A 53 -9.72 20.38 8.75
CA ASP A 53 -9.61 21.59 9.58
C ASP A 53 -10.74 22.59 9.31
N ALA A 54 -11.05 22.85 8.03
CA ALA A 54 -12.11 23.77 7.65
C ALA A 54 -13.50 23.23 8.02
N ALA A 55 -13.75 21.94 7.78
CA ALA A 55 -15.00 21.28 8.11
C ALA A 55 -15.24 21.19 9.63
N THR A 56 -14.19 20.92 10.41
CA THR A 56 -14.25 20.95 11.89
C THR A 56 -14.50 22.37 12.41
N LYS A 57 -13.82 23.39 11.87
CA LYS A 57 -14.05 24.80 12.26
C LYS A 57 -15.48 25.26 11.97
N ALA A 58 -16.08 24.78 10.88
CA ALA A 58 -17.45 25.07 10.50
C ALA A 58 -18.49 24.10 11.15
N ASP A 59 -18.03 23.19 12.01
CA ASP A 59 -18.82 22.16 12.69
C ASP A 59 -19.71 21.33 11.72
N ILE A 60 -19.20 21.08 10.51
CA ILE A 60 -19.98 20.49 9.43
C ILE A 60 -20.42 19.06 9.76
N PHE A 61 -19.54 18.22 10.31
CA PHE A 61 -19.89 16.83 10.58
C PHE A 61 -21.01 16.70 11.62
N THR A 62 -20.96 17.50 12.69
CA THR A 62 -21.99 17.54 13.72
C THR A 62 -23.32 18.02 13.15
N ARG A 63 -23.30 19.13 12.41
CA ARG A 63 -24.50 19.71 11.77
C ARG A 63 -25.11 18.75 10.76
N LEU A 64 -24.29 18.13 9.91
CA LEU A 64 -24.73 17.20 8.90
C LEU A 64 -25.32 15.93 9.57
N SER A 65 -24.68 15.38 10.59
CA SER A 65 -25.21 14.24 11.35
C SER A 65 -26.54 14.59 12.04
N ALA A 66 -26.69 15.80 12.57
CA ALA A 66 -27.93 16.25 13.20
C ALA A 66 -29.06 16.38 12.18
N GLU A 67 -28.80 16.97 11.01
CA GLU A 67 -29.81 17.10 9.95
C GLU A 67 -30.18 15.75 9.32
N LEU A 68 -29.21 14.82 9.17
CA LEU A 68 -29.49 13.44 8.75
C LEU A 68 -30.39 12.73 9.77
N GLY A 69 -30.13 12.90 11.07
CA GLY A 69 -30.97 12.35 12.13
C GLY A 69 -32.39 12.92 12.14
N LYS A 70 -32.54 14.22 11.90
CA LYS A 70 -33.86 14.89 11.76
C LYS A 70 -34.61 14.40 10.52
N ALA A 71 -33.92 14.27 9.39
CA ALA A 71 -34.49 13.75 8.15
C ALA A 71 -35.04 12.33 8.35
N GLN A 72 -34.28 11.46 9.02
CA GLN A 72 -34.71 10.11 9.35
C GLN A 72 -35.93 10.10 10.29
N ALA A 73 -35.87 10.88 11.38
CA ALA A 73 -36.99 10.97 12.33
C ALA A 73 -38.29 11.48 11.67
N LEU A 74 -38.16 12.44 10.74
CA LEU A 74 -39.29 12.95 9.98
C LEU A 74 -39.93 11.87 9.10
N ILE A 75 -39.11 11.07 8.41
CA ILE A 75 -39.59 9.92 7.62
C ILE A 75 -40.28 8.88 8.53
N ASP A 76 -39.69 8.59 9.69
CA ASP A 76 -40.21 7.57 10.60
C ASP A 76 -41.51 7.98 11.30
N SER A 77 -41.70 9.28 11.55
CA SER A 77 -42.94 9.81 12.13
C SER A 77 -44.14 9.81 11.18
N LYS A 78 -43.93 9.68 9.87
CA LYS A 78 -45.02 9.65 8.88
C LYS A 78 -45.71 8.28 8.84
N PRO A 79 -47.06 8.24 8.74
CA PRO A 79 -47.79 7.01 8.41
C PRO A 79 -47.26 6.38 7.12
N LYS A 80 -47.21 5.05 7.03
CA LYS A 80 -46.70 4.34 5.83
C LYS A 80 -47.34 4.81 4.51
N SER A 81 -48.62 5.22 4.55
CA SER A 81 -49.36 5.75 3.39
C SER A 81 -48.91 7.13 2.92
N GLU A 82 -48.22 7.89 3.77
CA GLU A 82 -47.76 9.27 3.50
C GLU A 82 -46.24 9.37 3.29
N ARG A 83 -45.52 8.25 3.51
CA ARG A 83 -44.08 8.18 3.21
C ARG A 83 -43.90 8.19 1.70
N ARG A 84 -43.18 9.18 1.18
CA ARG A 84 -42.66 9.12 -0.19
C ARG A 84 -41.66 7.97 -0.24
N THR A 85 -41.98 6.95 -1.03
CA THR A 85 -41.02 5.93 -1.41
C THR A 85 -40.18 6.45 -2.58
N LEU A 86 -38.89 6.12 -2.57
CA LEU A 86 -38.05 6.33 -3.74
C LEU A 86 -38.67 5.65 -4.97
N SER A 87 -38.54 6.28 -6.14
CA SER A 87 -38.72 5.57 -7.40
C SER A 87 -37.56 4.57 -7.59
N ALA A 88 -37.73 3.61 -8.50
CA ALA A 88 -36.64 2.71 -8.88
C ALA A 88 -35.40 3.51 -9.36
N ASP A 89 -35.61 4.54 -10.17
CA ASP A 89 -34.56 5.45 -10.63
C ASP A 89 -33.89 6.21 -9.47
N GLY A 90 -34.68 6.71 -8.50
CA GLY A 90 -34.16 7.42 -7.33
C GLY A 90 -33.38 6.51 -6.39
N PHE A 91 -33.77 5.24 -6.28
CA PHE A 91 -33.03 4.23 -5.52
C PHE A 91 -31.70 3.90 -6.19
N ILE A 92 -31.70 3.65 -7.51
CA ILE A 92 -30.49 3.35 -8.27
C ILE A 92 -29.53 4.54 -8.39
N ALA A 93 -30.05 5.76 -8.49
CA ALA A 93 -29.25 6.98 -8.60
C ALA A 93 -28.27 7.19 -7.43
N GLN A 94 -28.59 6.66 -6.25
CA GLN A 94 -27.73 6.71 -5.07
C GLN A 94 -26.39 5.99 -5.29
N TYR A 95 -26.39 4.92 -6.09
CA TYR A 95 -25.19 4.16 -6.42
C TYR A 95 -24.34 4.82 -7.51
N ARG A 96 -24.83 5.86 -8.18
CA ARG A 96 -24.11 6.58 -9.25
C ARG A 96 -22.83 7.24 -8.71
N ILE A 97 -22.87 7.79 -7.50
CA ILE A 97 -21.69 8.39 -6.86
C ILE A 97 -20.59 7.34 -6.62
N LEU A 98 -20.97 6.15 -6.14
CA LEU A 98 -20.04 5.05 -5.91
C LEU A 98 -19.48 4.51 -7.24
N TYR A 99 -20.32 4.44 -8.28
CA TYR A 99 -19.88 4.14 -9.63
C TYR A 99 -18.85 5.15 -10.16
N GLU A 100 -19.10 6.46 -9.99
CA GLU A 100 -18.18 7.52 -10.40
C GLU A 100 -16.82 7.42 -9.68
N GLN A 101 -16.81 7.02 -8.41
CA GLN A 101 -15.57 6.73 -7.67
C GLN A 101 -14.82 5.52 -8.23
N ALA A 102 -15.55 4.45 -8.54
CA ALA A 102 -14.95 3.29 -9.21
C ALA A 102 -14.42 3.70 -10.59
N GLN A 103 -15.10 4.60 -11.31
CA GLN A 103 -14.69 5.18 -12.59
C GLN A 103 -13.40 6.00 -12.49
N SER A 104 -13.23 6.79 -11.42
CA SER A 104 -11.99 7.53 -11.17
C SER A 104 -10.82 6.66 -10.71
N THR A 105 -11.06 5.39 -10.38
CA THR A 105 -10.04 4.45 -9.90
C THR A 105 -9.56 3.55 -11.06
N PRO A 106 -8.34 3.75 -11.61
CA PRO A 106 -7.94 3.11 -12.88
C PRO A 106 -8.00 1.58 -12.89
N HIS A 107 -7.76 0.95 -11.74
CA HIS A 107 -7.68 -0.50 -11.57
C HIS A 107 -9.01 -1.14 -11.14
N ALA A 108 -10.05 -0.37 -10.83
CA ALA A 108 -11.34 -0.89 -10.34
C ALA A 108 -12.24 -1.39 -11.48
N TYR A 109 -11.68 -2.11 -12.47
CA TYR A 109 -12.41 -2.52 -13.68
C TYR A 109 -13.60 -3.42 -13.36
N ARG A 110 -13.42 -4.48 -12.57
CA ARG A 110 -14.50 -5.42 -12.29
C ARG A 110 -15.56 -4.81 -11.40
N THR A 111 -15.14 -3.99 -10.44
CA THR A 111 -16.07 -3.24 -9.57
C THR A 111 -16.97 -2.32 -10.39
N ARG A 112 -16.41 -1.62 -11.40
CA ARG A 112 -17.18 -0.78 -12.34
C ARG A 112 -18.23 -1.60 -13.10
N GLU A 113 -17.87 -2.76 -13.65
CA GLU A 113 -18.81 -3.60 -14.39
C GLU A 113 -20.01 -4.04 -13.53
N VAL A 114 -19.81 -4.29 -12.23
CA VAL A 114 -20.91 -4.66 -11.33
C VAL A 114 -21.81 -3.45 -11.07
N TYR A 115 -21.24 -2.25 -10.87
CA TYR A 115 -22.03 -1.03 -10.75
C TYR A 115 -22.80 -0.70 -12.02
N GLU A 116 -22.22 -0.86 -13.21
CA GLU A 116 -22.93 -0.67 -14.49
C GLU A 116 -24.14 -1.60 -14.60
N LYS A 117 -23.99 -2.87 -14.22
CA LYS A 117 -25.11 -3.82 -14.17
C LYS A 117 -26.18 -3.40 -13.18
N LEU A 118 -25.79 -2.93 -11.98
CA LEU A 118 -26.73 -2.44 -10.98
C LEU A 118 -27.49 -1.20 -11.50
N LEU A 119 -26.79 -0.24 -12.10
CA LEU A 119 -27.40 0.97 -12.65
C LEU A 119 -28.37 0.66 -13.80
N ALA A 120 -28.06 -0.34 -14.64
CA ALA A 120 -28.95 -0.79 -15.70
C ALA A 120 -30.24 -1.46 -15.18
N LEU A 121 -30.28 -1.97 -13.94
CA LEU A 121 -31.51 -2.50 -13.36
C LEU A 121 -32.57 -1.42 -13.10
N GLY A 122 -32.16 -0.16 -12.97
CA GLY A 122 -33.08 0.98 -12.86
C GLY A 122 -33.88 1.20 -14.14
N GLU A 123 -33.26 0.93 -15.29
CA GLU A 123 -33.90 1.07 -16.61
C GLU A 123 -34.99 0.00 -16.79
N GLY A 124 -36.23 0.37 -16.45
CA GLY A 124 -37.42 -0.47 -16.61
C GLY A 124 -37.90 -1.19 -15.34
N ALA A 125 -37.35 -0.89 -14.17
CA ALA A 125 -37.95 -1.30 -12.89
C ALA A 125 -39.08 -0.35 -12.46
N GLN A 126 -40.19 -0.88 -11.95
CA GLN A 126 -41.34 -0.08 -11.52
C GLN A 126 -41.18 0.40 -10.08
N THR A 127 -40.54 -0.41 -9.24
CA THR A 127 -40.35 -0.12 -7.81
C THR A 127 -38.91 -0.41 -7.37
N PRO A 128 -38.42 0.21 -6.28
CA PRO A 128 -37.15 -0.16 -5.66
C PRO A 128 -37.09 -1.64 -5.27
N LEU A 129 -38.23 -2.25 -4.90
CA LEU A 129 -38.28 -3.66 -4.54
C LEU A 129 -37.95 -4.56 -5.74
N ASP A 130 -38.39 -4.19 -6.95
CA ASP A 130 -38.06 -4.93 -8.17
C ASP A 130 -36.57 -4.87 -8.48
N VAL A 131 -35.95 -3.71 -8.26
CA VAL A 131 -34.50 -3.53 -8.39
C VAL A 131 -33.78 -4.42 -7.39
N VAL A 132 -34.17 -4.38 -6.11
CA VAL A 132 -33.55 -5.19 -5.05
C VAL A 132 -33.69 -6.68 -5.37
N ALA A 133 -34.89 -7.15 -5.75
CA ALA A 133 -35.13 -8.55 -6.07
C ALA A 133 -34.30 -9.04 -7.26
N LYS A 134 -34.12 -8.20 -8.30
CA LYS A 134 -33.23 -8.51 -9.43
C LYS A 134 -31.76 -8.47 -9.02
N ALA A 135 -31.35 -7.47 -8.24
CA ALA A 135 -29.99 -7.33 -7.75
C ALA A 135 -29.59 -8.49 -6.83
N GLU A 136 -30.49 -8.97 -5.99
CA GLU A 136 -30.29 -10.17 -5.14
C GLU A 136 -30.20 -11.44 -5.98
N ARG A 137 -31.09 -11.62 -6.97
CA ARG A 137 -31.03 -12.76 -7.89
C ARG A 137 -29.69 -12.85 -8.60
N ASP A 138 -29.15 -11.70 -9.02
CA ASP A 138 -27.86 -11.62 -9.71
C ASP A 138 -26.68 -11.46 -8.73
N ASN A 139 -26.97 -11.42 -7.42
CA ASN A 139 -26.03 -11.26 -6.31
C ASN A 139 -25.12 -10.02 -6.44
N LEU A 140 -25.66 -8.92 -6.97
CA LEU A 140 -24.88 -7.73 -7.33
C LEU A 140 -24.30 -7.01 -6.11
N PHE A 141 -25.04 -6.92 -5.00
CA PHE A 141 -24.55 -6.23 -3.79
C PHE A 141 -23.33 -6.94 -3.19
N HIS A 142 -23.35 -8.28 -3.14
CA HIS A 142 -22.17 -9.07 -2.77
C HIS A 142 -21.02 -8.86 -3.76
N LYS A 143 -21.31 -8.94 -5.06
CA LYS A 143 -20.30 -8.79 -6.13
C LYS A 143 -19.61 -7.42 -6.09
N ILE A 144 -20.28 -6.35 -5.66
CA ILE A 144 -19.64 -5.04 -5.45
C ILE A 144 -18.49 -5.18 -4.44
N GLY A 145 -18.76 -5.76 -3.27
CA GLY A 145 -17.74 -5.97 -2.23
C GLY A 145 -16.65 -6.93 -2.69
N ALA A 146 -17.04 -8.07 -3.27
CA ALA A 146 -16.11 -9.09 -3.74
C ALA A 146 -15.17 -8.57 -4.85
N MET A 147 -15.70 -7.86 -5.85
CA MET A 147 -14.87 -7.30 -6.92
C MET A 147 -14.01 -6.13 -6.46
N GLY A 148 -14.45 -5.38 -5.44
CA GLY A 148 -13.60 -4.38 -4.77
C GLY A 148 -12.36 -5.03 -4.16
N VAL A 149 -12.55 -6.10 -3.37
CA VAL A 149 -11.44 -6.90 -2.82
C VAL A 149 -10.55 -7.46 -3.93
N PHE A 150 -11.17 -8.02 -4.99
CA PHE A 150 -10.42 -8.54 -6.13
C PHE A 150 -9.53 -7.46 -6.77
N ASP A 151 -10.09 -6.31 -7.14
CA ASP A 151 -9.38 -5.27 -7.89
C ASP A 151 -8.20 -4.70 -7.06
N THR A 152 -8.41 -4.52 -5.75
CA THR A 152 -7.34 -4.09 -4.83
C THR A 152 -6.21 -5.11 -4.74
N TYR A 153 -6.53 -6.38 -4.43
CA TYR A 153 -5.49 -7.40 -4.26
C TYR A 153 -4.84 -7.80 -5.59
N LYS A 154 -5.54 -7.66 -6.71
CA LYS A 154 -4.98 -7.87 -8.05
C LYS A 154 -3.94 -6.82 -8.39
N LEU A 155 -4.24 -5.54 -8.12
CA LEU A 155 -3.25 -4.46 -8.27
C LEU A 155 -2.01 -4.73 -7.43
N ASP A 156 -2.20 -5.12 -6.18
CA ASP A 156 -1.11 -5.44 -5.28
C ASP A 156 -0.30 -6.63 -5.77
N TYR A 157 -0.96 -7.71 -6.20
CA TYR A 157 -0.31 -8.88 -6.81
C TYR A 157 0.54 -8.50 -8.03
N ASP A 158 0.03 -7.64 -8.91
CA ASP A 158 0.73 -7.20 -10.12
C ASP A 158 1.93 -6.30 -9.81
N LYS A 159 1.85 -5.52 -8.73
CA LYS A 159 2.96 -4.68 -8.24
C LYS A 159 3.99 -5.44 -7.41
N THR A 160 3.62 -6.59 -6.83
CA THR A 160 4.52 -7.38 -5.98
C THR A 160 5.66 -7.95 -6.81
N ASP A 161 6.89 -7.86 -6.31
CA ASP A 161 8.02 -8.53 -6.94
C ASP A 161 7.75 -10.05 -7.05
N PRO A 162 7.96 -10.70 -8.21
CA PRO A 162 7.78 -12.14 -8.41
C PRO A 162 8.50 -13.03 -7.40
N ASN A 163 9.60 -12.56 -6.82
CA ASN A 163 10.40 -13.28 -5.83
C ASN A 163 9.86 -13.17 -4.41
N GLU A 164 8.90 -12.28 -4.13
CA GLU A 164 8.22 -12.18 -2.84
C GLU A 164 7.07 -13.20 -2.77
N THR A 165 7.43 -14.48 -2.86
CA THR A 165 6.48 -15.59 -3.05
C THR A 165 5.43 -15.66 -1.96
N ILE A 166 5.79 -15.45 -0.69
CA ILE A 166 4.86 -15.49 0.45
C ILE A 166 3.76 -14.44 0.29
N LEU A 167 4.13 -13.19 -0.02
CA LEU A 167 3.17 -12.10 -0.24
C LEU A 167 2.34 -12.34 -1.51
N ARG A 168 2.94 -12.87 -2.58
CA ARG A 168 2.24 -13.18 -3.82
C ARG A 168 1.22 -14.30 -3.65
N ASP A 169 1.57 -15.35 -2.93
CA ASP A 169 0.69 -16.49 -2.67
C ASP A 169 -0.48 -16.07 -1.79
N PHE A 170 -0.22 -15.30 -0.73
CA PHE A 170 -1.27 -14.68 0.08
C PHE A 170 -2.23 -13.84 -0.79
N ARG A 171 -1.70 -12.91 -1.60
CA ARG A 171 -2.51 -12.05 -2.48
C ARG A 171 -3.31 -12.87 -3.49
N LYS A 172 -2.70 -13.90 -4.08
CA LYS A 172 -3.35 -14.82 -5.02
C LYS A 172 -4.50 -15.59 -4.37
N ASP A 173 -4.34 -16.04 -3.14
CA ASP A 173 -5.40 -16.72 -2.41
C ASP A 173 -6.57 -15.78 -2.10
N VAL A 174 -6.30 -14.53 -1.71
CA VAL A 174 -7.36 -13.53 -1.47
C VAL A 174 -8.11 -13.19 -2.75
N ILE A 175 -7.40 -13.05 -3.87
CA ILE A 175 -8.00 -12.88 -5.20
C ILE A 175 -8.96 -14.05 -5.51
N ARG A 176 -8.52 -15.29 -5.30
CA ARG A 176 -9.35 -16.48 -5.51
C ARG A 176 -10.57 -16.48 -4.59
N ILE A 177 -10.40 -16.15 -3.30
CA ILE A 177 -11.51 -16.07 -2.34
C ILE A 177 -12.56 -15.05 -2.81
N ALA A 178 -12.12 -13.89 -3.32
CA ALA A 178 -13.02 -12.88 -3.86
C ALA A 178 -13.83 -13.39 -5.06
N GLU A 179 -13.22 -14.17 -5.96
CA GLU A 179 -13.91 -14.77 -7.11
C GLU A 179 -14.89 -15.88 -6.73
N GLU A 180 -14.57 -16.69 -5.71
CA GLU A 180 -15.32 -17.89 -5.35
C GLU A 180 -16.38 -17.67 -4.26
N SER A 181 -16.31 -16.56 -3.52
CA SER A 181 -17.26 -16.24 -2.46
C SER A 181 -18.67 -16.00 -3.01
N ASN A 182 -19.69 -16.50 -2.31
CA ASN A 182 -21.09 -16.34 -2.68
C ASN A 182 -21.84 -15.36 -1.78
N THR A 183 -21.32 -15.03 -0.60
CA THR A 183 -21.92 -14.06 0.32
C THR A 183 -20.86 -13.15 0.94
N ALA A 184 -21.30 -11.98 1.43
CA ALA A 184 -20.41 -11.02 2.10
C ALA A 184 -19.79 -11.60 3.38
N ASP A 185 -20.57 -12.38 4.15
CA ASP A 185 -20.08 -13.05 5.36
C ASP A 185 -19.04 -14.13 5.02
N GLU A 186 -19.27 -14.91 3.96
CA GLU A 186 -18.33 -15.93 3.49
C GLU A 186 -17.02 -15.28 3.03
N LEU A 187 -17.11 -14.20 2.24
CA LEU A 187 -15.96 -13.41 1.80
C LEU A 187 -15.16 -12.93 3.01
N THR A 188 -15.83 -12.25 3.94
CA THR A 188 -15.20 -11.69 5.15
C THR A 188 -14.50 -12.78 5.96
N TYR A 189 -15.22 -13.86 6.29
CA TYR A 189 -14.67 -14.97 7.05
C TYR A 189 -13.44 -15.61 6.37
N LYS A 190 -13.51 -15.87 5.06
CA LYS A 190 -12.41 -16.52 4.33
C LYS A 190 -11.19 -15.61 4.21
N VAL A 191 -11.38 -14.31 3.96
CA VAL A 191 -10.30 -13.32 3.91
C VAL A 191 -9.63 -13.21 5.29
N ASP A 192 -10.41 -13.03 6.35
CA ASP A 192 -9.89 -12.90 7.72
C ASP A 192 -9.13 -14.16 8.16
N LYS A 193 -9.67 -15.33 7.86
CA LYS A 193 -9.01 -16.61 8.12
C LYS A 193 -7.67 -16.69 7.37
N ARG A 194 -7.65 -16.35 6.08
CA ARG A 194 -6.41 -16.41 5.29
C ARG A 194 -5.38 -15.40 5.78
N MET A 195 -5.82 -14.21 6.18
CA MET A 195 -4.96 -13.20 6.82
C MET A 195 -4.34 -13.76 8.09
N TYR A 196 -5.15 -14.32 9.00
CA TYR A 196 -4.67 -14.91 10.25
C TYR A 196 -3.65 -16.03 10.01
N GLU A 197 -3.92 -16.94 9.07
CA GLU A 197 -3.02 -18.04 8.73
C GLU A 197 -1.68 -17.54 8.14
N SER A 198 -1.71 -16.44 7.38
CA SER A 198 -0.52 -15.90 6.71
C SER A 198 0.29 -14.94 7.59
N GLN A 199 -0.29 -14.42 8.67
CA GLN A 199 0.37 -13.41 9.54
C GLN A 199 1.73 -13.88 10.04
N LYS A 200 1.83 -15.12 10.51
CA LYS A 200 3.08 -15.65 11.05
C LYS A 200 4.14 -15.78 9.96
N GLU A 201 3.76 -16.27 8.78
CA GLU A 201 4.68 -16.44 7.65
C GLU A 201 5.17 -15.08 7.14
N ILE A 202 4.26 -14.11 6.96
CA ILE A 202 4.60 -12.74 6.55
C ILE A 202 5.48 -12.04 7.58
N ALA A 203 5.19 -12.21 8.89
CA ALA A 203 5.99 -11.61 9.94
C ALA A 203 7.41 -12.20 10.00
N HIS A 204 7.52 -13.53 9.92
CA HIS A 204 8.80 -14.23 9.86
C HIS A 204 9.64 -13.75 8.67
N ASP A 205 8.97 -13.59 7.53
CA ASP A 205 9.58 -13.17 6.29
C ASP A 205 10.07 -11.71 6.28
N ASN A 206 9.25 -10.80 6.84
CA ASN A 206 9.63 -9.42 7.08
C ASN A 206 10.81 -9.33 8.05
N PHE A 207 10.84 -10.16 9.09
CA PHE A 207 11.94 -10.21 10.05
C PHE A 207 13.26 -10.60 9.37
N ILE A 208 13.28 -11.69 8.57
CA ILE A 208 14.48 -12.09 7.81
C ILE A 208 14.92 -10.96 6.87
N THR A 209 13.98 -10.34 6.17
CA THR A 209 14.28 -9.24 5.25
C THR A 209 14.93 -8.06 5.97
N GLN A 210 14.42 -7.67 7.14
CA GLN A 210 14.99 -6.61 7.95
C GLN A 210 16.38 -6.96 8.47
N MET A 211 16.59 -8.22 8.88
CA MET A 211 17.90 -8.70 9.34
C MET A 211 18.95 -8.66 8.22
N ILE A 212 18.57 -9.03 6.99
CA ILE A 212 19.45 -8.90 5.81
C ILE A 212 19.76 -7.42 5.54
N ALA A 213 18.77 -6.54 5.58
CA ALA A 213 18.98 -5.11 5.36
C ALA A 213 19.93 -4.51 6.42
N ASN A 214 19.73 -4.84 7.69
CA ASN A 214 20.60 -4.40 8.78
C ASN A 214 22.04 -4.91 8.59
N LEU A 215 22.22 -6.18 8.18
CA LEU A 215 23.55 -6.75 7.92
C LEU A 215 24.28 -5.97 6.82
N VAL A 216 23.59 -5.66 5.72
CA VAL A 216 24.12 -4.85 4.61
C VAL A 216 24.49 -3.44 5.06
N ASP A 217 23.61 -2.80 5.85
CA ASP A 217 23.86 -1.46 6.38
C ASP A 217 25.08 -1.45 7.32
N SER A 218 25.26 -2.48 8.16
CA SER A 218 26.43 -2.62 9.02
C SER A 218 27.73 -2.76 8.20
N PHE A 219 27.72 -3.44 7.05
CA PHE A 219 28.89 -3.50 6.16
C PHE A 219 29.31 -2.10 5.67
N LEU A 220 28.34 -1.29 5.23
CA LEU A 220 28.61 0.05 4.74
C LEU A 220 29.07 0.97 5.87
N ASN A 221 28.38 0.93 7.01
CA ASN A 221 28.70 1.75 8.17
C ASN A 221 30.07 1.42 8.77
N LEU A 222 30.47 0.15 8.72
CA LEU A 222 31.82 -0.28 9.06
C LEU A 222 32.87 0.41 8.17
N GLU A 223 32.71 0.37 6.84
CA GLU A 223 33.65 1.02 5.92
C GLU A 223 33.68 2.54 6.05
N LEU A 224 32.52 3.19 6.21
CA LEU A 224 32.44 4.63 6.45
C LEU A 224 33.16 5.03 7.74
N SER A 225 32.99 4.24 8.80
CA SER A 225 33.67 4.46 10.07
C SER A 225 35.18 4.24 9.95
N LYS A 226 35.63 3.20 9.24
CA LYS A 226 37.06 2.98 8.93
C LYS A 226 37.65 4.17 8.17
N ALA A 227 36.94 4.66 7.15
CA ALA A 227 37.36 5.83 6.38
C ALA A 227 37.47 7.09 7.26
N ALA A 228 36.51 7.32 8.16
CA ALA A 228 36.52 8.43 9.10
C ALA A 228 37.73 8.38 10.05
N VAL A 229 38.04 7.20 10.60
CA VAL A 229 39.23 7.03 11.46
C VAL A 229 40.52 7.30 10.68
N ARG A 230 40.63 6.83 9.43
CA ARG A 230 41.81 7.05 8.58
C ARG A 230 42.09 8.53 8.27
N ILE A 231 41.07 9.37 8.28
CA ILE A 231 41.21 10.82 8.09
C ILE A 231 41.35 11.59 9.41
N GLY A 232 41.54 10.88 10.53
CA GLY A 232 41.85 11.47 11.85
C GLY A 232 40.65 11.67 12.77
N LYS A 233 39.45 11.17 12.43
CA LYS A 233 38.27 11.22 13.29
C LYS A 233 38.23 10.01 14.24
N ASN A 234 39.07 10.06 15.27
CA ASN A 234 39.27 8.94 16.19
C ASN A 234 38.01 8.57 17.01
N GLU A 235 37.03 9.46 17.12
CA GLU A 235 35.74 9.19 17.77
C GLU A 235 34.95 8.04 17.09
N TYR A 236 35.23 7.75 15.81
CA TYR A 236 34.59 6.66 15.05
C TYR A 236 35.20 5.27 15.32
N ILE A 237 36.29 5.16 16.10
CA ILE A 237 36.87 3.85 16.45
C ILE A 237 35.85 2.97 17.18
N VAL A 238 35.05 3.56 18.07
CA VAL A 238 33.98 2.86 18.78
C VAL A 238 32.90 2.37 17.81
N ALA A 239 32.54 3.20 16.81
CA ALA A 239 31.58 2.81 15.78
C ALA A 239 32.08 1.62 14.93
N VAL A 240 33.37 1.57 14.59
CA VAL A 240 33.97 0.40 13.91
C VAL A 240 33.78 -0.88 14.73
N ALA A 241 33.99 -0.82 16.04
CA ALA A 241 33.79 -1.98 16.92
C ALA A 241 32.32 -2.40 16.98
N ILE A 242 31.40 -1.45 17.15
CA ILE A 242 29.96 -1.69 17.23
C ILE A 242 29.47 -2.35 15.93
N TYR A 243 29.71 -1.73 14.77
CA TYR A 243 29.20 -2.26 13.50
C TYR A 243 29.79 -3.62 13.13
N ARG A 244 31.02 -3.92 13.55
CA ARG A 244 31.61 -5.25 13.40
C ARG A 244 30.86 -6.30 14.21
N GLU A 245 30.58 -6.03 15.48
CA GLU A 245 29.88 -6.99 16.34
C GLU A 245 28.40 -7.12 15.97
N GLU A 246 27.73 -6.03 15.60
CA GLU A 246 26.36 -6.06 15.08
C GLU A 246 26.25 -6.92 13.82
N ALA A 247 27.16 -6.73 12.85
CA ALA A 247 27.17 -7.53 11.63
C ALA A 247 27.49 -9.01 11.92
N ARG A 248 28.40 -9.28 12.85
CA ARG A 248 28.74 -10.65 13.27
C ARG A 248 27.53 -11.34 13.88
N GLU A 249 26.83 -10.69 14.80
CA GLU A 249 25.66 -11.25 15.47
C GLU A 249 24.49 -11.42 14.50
N ALA A 250 24.24 -10.43 13.64
CA ALA A 250 23.21 -10.53 12.61
C ALA A 250 23.46 -11.70 11.66
N TYR A 251 24.70 -11.88 11.19
CA TYR A 251 25.06 -13.02 10.34
C TYR A 251 24.95 -14.36 11.09
N ARG A 252 25.36 -14.40 12.36
CA ARG A 252 25.24 -15.60 13.20
C ARG A 252 23.78 -16.04 13.35
N ILE A 253 22.89 -15.10 13.71
CA ILE A 253 21.45 -15.38 13.84
C ILE A 253 20.89 -15.89 12.51
N LEU A 254 21.15 -15.19 11.41
CA LEU A 254 20.66 -15.59 10.09
C LEU A 254 21.15 -16.99 9.68
N LYS A 255 22.41 -17.30 9.95
CA LYS A 255 23.00 -18.60 9.62
C LYS A 255 22.49 -19.72 10.53
N ASP A 256 22.57 -19.54 11.83
CA ASP A 256 22.40 -20.62 12.80
C ASP A 256 20.90 -20.87 13.11
N GLU A 257 20.09 -19.81 13.20
CA GLU A 257 18.67 -19.92 13.53
C GLU A 257 17.79 -20.07 12.28
N PHE A 258 18.19 -19.46 11.16
CA PHE A 258 17.40 -19.44 9.91
C PHE A 258 18.01 -20.26 8.77
N GLY A 259 19.20 -20.84 8.95
CA GLY A 259 19.85 -21.65 7.92
C GLY A 259 20.27 -20.84 6.68
N LEU A 260 20.45 -19.53 6.82
CA LEU A 260 20.81 -18.62 5.74
C LEU A 260 22.29 -18.24 5.85
N ASP A 261 23.15 -19.07 5.27
CA ASP A 261 24.56 -18.75 5.09
C ASP A 261 24.80 -17.88 3.84
N TRP A 262 26.05 -17.44 3.66
CA TRP A 262 26.46 -16.64 2.51
C TRP A 262 26.04 -17.26 1.17
N ASP A 263 26.25 -18.57 1.00
CA ASP A 263 25.94 -19.27 -0.25
C ASP A 263 24.43 -19.31 -0.50
N LYS A 264 23.63 -19.47 0.57
CA LYS A 264 22.17 -19.41 0.49
C LYS A 264 21.66 -18.02 0.12
N PHE A 265 22.28 -16.96 0.64
CA PHE A 265 21.92 -15.58 0.28
C PHE A 265 22.15 -15.30 -1.20
N ILE A 266 23.32 -15.66 -1.73
CA ILE A 266 23.68 -15.36 -3.12
C ILE A 266 22.98 -16.28 -4.14
N SER A 267 22.67 -17.53 -3.76
CA SER A 267 21.99 -18.48 -4.63
C SER A 267 20.47 -18.28 -4.67
N THR A 268 19.88 -17.72 -3.61
CA THR A 268 18.45 -17.41 -3.56
C THR A 268 18.21 -16.02 -4.14
N GLU A 269 17.59 -15.95 -5.31
CA GLU A 269 17.39 -14.71 -6.08
C GLU A 269 16.78 -13.57 -5.25
N ARG A 270 15.79 -13.91 -4.42
CA ARG A 270 15.15 -12.99 -3.49
C ARG A 270 16.12 -12.39 -2.47
N TYR A 271 16.88 -13.21 -1.75
CA TYR A 271 17.80 -12.74 -0.73
C TYR A 271 18.97 -11.97 -1.35
N ARG A 272 19.50 -12.45 -2.47
CA ARG A 272 20.50 -11.71 -3.26
C ARG A 272 19.99 -10.32 -3.63
N LYS A 273 18.74 -10.20 -4.06
CA LYS A 273 18.11 -8.91 -4.33
C LYS A 273 18.08 -8.04 -3.07
N ARG A 274 17.66 -8.59 -1.92
CA ARG A 274 17.65 -7.84 -0.64
C ARG A 274 19.05 -7.39 -0.21
N PHE A 275 20.07 -8.22 -0.42
CA PHE A 275 21.47 -7.84 -0.19
C PHE A 275 21.91 -6.65 -1.05
N LEU A 276 21.40 -6.60 -2.29
CA LEU A 276 21.68 -5.52 -3.22
C LEU A 276 20.76 -4.30 -3.04
N MET A 277 19.73 -4.36 -2.20
CA MET A 277 18.83 -3.23 -1.95
C MET A 277 19.20 -2.53 -0.64
N GLN A 278 19.58 -1.26 -0.71
CA GLN A 278 19.91 -0.49 0.49
C GLN A 278 18.63 0.02 1.19
N SER A 279 18.61 0.01 2.53
CA SER A 279 17.41 0.16 3.37
C SER A 279 16.70 1.53 3.29
N ALA A 280 17.37 2.57 2.80
CA ALA A 280 16.82 3.93 2.75
C ALA A 280 15.56 4.08 1.89
N VAL A 281 15.23 3.09 1.05
CA VAL A 281 14.00 3.08 0.23
C VAL A 281 13.35 1.70 0.23
N LEU A 282 12.99 1.20 1.41
CA LEU A 282 11.93 0.20 1.54
C LEU A 282 10.56 0.92 1.59
N ALA A 283 10.23 1.65 0.52
CA ALA A 283 8.84 2.04 0.31
C ALA A 283 8.09 0.78 -0.13
N GLU A 284 7.26 0.27 0.76
CA GLU A 284 6.38 -0.87 0.55
C GLU A 284 5.69 -0.78 -0.83
N THR A 285 5.72 -1.88 -1.59
CA THR A 285 4.99 -2.11 -2.86
C THR A 285 5.47 -1.43 -4.16
N VAL A 286 6.56 -0.67 -4.17
CA VAL A 286 7.10 -0.10 -5.42
C VAL A 286 8.32 -0.89 -5.89
N ARG A 287 8.45 -1.13 -7.21
CA ARG A 287 9.70 -1.65 -7.80
C ARG A 287 10.84 -0.74 -7.36
N VAL A 288 11.65 -1.17 -6.39
CA VAL A 288 12.73 -0.34 -5.86
C VAL A 288 13.82 -0.26 -6.92
N PHE A 289 14.00 0.95 -7.47
CA PHE A 289 14.99 1.28 -8.49
C PHE A 289 16.42 1.45 -7.94
N GLN A 290 16.64 1.12 -6.66
CA GLN A 290 17.90 1.32 -5.95
C GLN A 290 18.50 -0.04 -5.57
N ALA A 291 19.06 -0.70 -6.58
CA ALA A 291 19.98 -1.81 -6.36
C ALA A 291 21.41 -1.27 -6.31
N MET A 292 22.29 -1.96 -5.61
CA MET A 292 23.74 -1.85 -5.64
C MET A 292 24.30 -2.62 -6.83
N ALA A 293 25.51 -2.27 -7.27
CA ALA A 293 26.17 -2.98 -8.37
C ALA A 293 26.43 -4.45 -7.95
N PRO A 294 26.26 -5.46 -8.83
CA PRO A 294 26.47 -6.87 -8.49
C PRO A 294 27.87 -7.17 -7.95
N GLU A 295 28.87 -6.40 -8.37
CA GLU A 295 30.24 -6.45 -7.87
C GLU A 295 30.33 -6.19 -6.35
N ASN A 296 29.34 -5.51 -5.77
CA ASN A 296 29.27 -5.30 -4.32
C ASN A 296 29.04 -6.60 -3.55
N LEU A 297 28.52 -7.67 -4.16
CA LEU A 297 28.45 -8.97 -3.49
C LEU A 297 29.85 -9.50 -3.15
N GLU A 298 30.83 -9.30 -4.03
CA GLU A 298 32.20 -9.73 -3.73
C GLU A 298 32.85 -8.86 -2.66
N TRP A 299 32.58 -7.56 -2.66
CA TRP A 299 33.01 -6.66 -1.58
C TRP A 299 32.38 -7.05 -0.24
N MET A 300 31.07 -7.28 -0.19
CA MET A 300 30.40 -7.74 1.03
C MET A 300 30.94 -9.08 1.51
N ARG A 301 31.23 -10.01 0.59
CA ARG A 301 31.86 -11.29 0.91
C ARG A 301 33.22 -11.09 1.57
N GLU A 302 34.06 -10.23 0.98
CA GLU A 302 35.37 -9.89 1.55
C GLU A 302 35.19 -9.28 2.95
N THR A 303 34.37 -8.23 3.10
CA THR A 303 34.12 -7.58 4.39
C THR A 303 33.61 -8.57 5.44
N LEU A 304 32.69 -9.47 5.09
CA LEU A 304 32.15 -10.47 6.01
C LEU A 304 33.24 -11.45 6.48
N PHE A 305 33.91 -12.13 5.56
CA PHE A 305 34.81 -13.24 5.93
C PHE A 305 36.19 -12.78 6.36
N GLU A 306 36.72 -11.73 5.74
CA GLU A 306 38.08 -11.26 5.94
C GLU A 306 38.21 -10.19 7.02
N GLU A 307 37.11 -9.56 7.43
CA GLU A 307 37.12 -8.53 8.47
C GLU A 307 36.19 -8.88 9.64
N ILE A 308 34.89 -9.05 9.38
CA ILE A 308 33.88 -9.21 10.43
C ILE A 308 34.04 -10.52 11.19
N LEU A 309 34.09 -11.64 10.48
CA LEU A 309 34.24 -12.97 11.05
C LEU A 309 35.70 -13.35 11.32
N SER A 310 36.65 -12.57 10.81
CA SER A 310 38.07 -12.81 10.99
C SER A 310 38.51 -12.64 12.45
N PRO A 311 39.62 -13.26 12.87
CA PRO A 311 40.23 -13.04 14.19
C PRO A 311 41.04 -11.73 14.27
N LEU A 312 41.00 -10.86 13.25
CA LEU A 312 41.80 -9.64 13.21
C LEU A 312 41.47 -8.69 14.36
N SER A 313 42.48 -7.95 14.80
CA SER A 313 42.29 -6.86 15.77
C SER A 313 41.56 -5.68 15.10
N LEU A 314 40.97 -4.80 15.91
CA LEU A 314 40.33 -3.58 15.39
C LEU A 314 41.34 -2.70 14.64
N ALA A 315 42.59 -2.62 15.10
CA ALA A 315 43.64 -1.86 14.44
C ALA A 315 43.95 -2.44 13.05
N ASP A 316 44.06 -3.77 12.93
CA ASP A 316 44.32 -4.44 11.65
C ASP A 316 43.15 -4.23 10.68
N ILE A 317 41.90 -4.30 11.16
CA ILE A 317 40.71 -4.02 10.34
C ILE A 317 40.71 -2.58 9.85
N ILE A 318 40.98 -1.60 10.73
CA ILE A 318 41.03 -0.19 10.37
C ILE A 318 42.12 0.07 9.32
N LEU A 319 43.27 -0.61 9.40
CA LEU A 319 44.37 -0.41 8.46
C LEU A 319 44.25 -1.25 7.18
N ARG A 320 43.40 -2.29 7.17
CA ARG A 320 43.22 -3.17 6.02
C ARG A 320 42.64 -2.42 4.81
N LYS A 321 43.29 -2.57 3.66
CA LYS A 321 42.76 -2.09 2.38
C LYS A 321 41.97 -3.24 1.73
N PRO A 322 40.65 -3.10 1.52
CA PRO A 322 39.87 -4.13 0.85
C PRO A 322 40.33 -4.26 -0.60
N ALA A 323 40.39 -5.49 -1.11
CA ALA A 323 40.74 -5.78 -2.50
C ALA A 323 39.58 -5.43 -3.45
N LYS A 324 38.35 -5.52 -2.95
CA LYS A 324 37.12 -5.15 -3.65
C LYS A 324 36.66 -3.77 -3.19
N VAL A 325 36.00 -3.04 -4.08
CA VAL A 325 35.55 -1.67 -3.82
C VAL A 325 34.04 -1.63 -3.83
N PHE A 326 33.47 -0.89 -2.89
CA PHE A 326 32.04 -0.59 -2.90
C PHE A 326 31.70 0.36 -4.04
N HIS A 327 30.77 -0.05 -4.89
CA HIS A 327 30.25 0.73 -6.01
C HIS A 327 28.85 1.27 -5.67
N PRO A 328 28.72 2.53 -5.25
CA PRO A 328 27.41 3.13 -5.05
C PRO A 328 26.69 3.27 -6.40
N LEU A 329 25.40 2.95 -6.44
CA LEU A 329 24.52 3.35 -7.55
C LEU A 329 23.83 4.67 -7.19
N ALA A 330 23.76 5.60 -8.15
CA ALA A 330 23.41 6.99 -7.90
C ALA A 330 21.95 7.17 -7.45
N MET A 331 21.72 8.00 -6.43
CA MET A 331 20.38 8.41 -5.99
C MET A 331 19.74 9.40 -6.98
N GLU A 332 18.48 9.20 -7.35
CA GLU A 332 17.72 10.07 -8.27
C GLU A 332 17.78 11.57 -7.93
N GLU A 333 17.78 11.94 -6.65
CA GLU A 333 17.79 13.35 -6.21
C GLU A 333 19.16 14.02 -6.34
N HIS A 334 20.25 13.31 -6.06
CA HIS A 334 21.61 13.83 -6.27
C HIS A 334 21.99 13.87 -7.77
N SER A 335 21.28 13.07 -8.58
CA SER A 335 21.53 12.87 -10.02
C SER A 335 21.02 14.01 -10.90
N ARG A 336 19.92 14.69 -10.52
CA ARG A 336 19.40 15.86 -11.27
C ARG A 336 20.37 17.04 -11.29
N LYS A 337 21.27 17.15 -10.30
CA LYS A 337 22.18 18.31 -10.13
C LYS A 337 23.51 18.22 -10.90
N HIS A 338 23.95 17.02 -11.29
CA HIS A 338 25.36 16.82 -11.73
C HIS A 338 25.57 16.10 -13.08
N GLY A 339 24.53 15.77 -13.84
CA GLY A 339 24.69 15.34 -15.25
C GLY A 339 25.42 14.01 -15.46
N ILE A 340 25.44 13.12 -14.47
CA ILE A 340 26.10 11.79 -14.49
C ILE A 340 25.23 10.71 -15.19
N ASP A 341 24.18 11.14 -15.91
CA ASP A 341 22.94 10.40 -16.12
C ASP A 341 23.05 9.21 -17.10
N ALA A 342 23.48 9.40 -18.34
CA ALA A 342 23.28 8.36 -19.36
C ALA A 342 24.18 7.12 -19.19
N LYS A 343 25.46 7.29 -18.84
CA LYS A 343 26.43 6.17 -18.78
C LYS A 343 26.25 5.28 -17.57
N LEU A 344 26.04 5.86 -16.37
CA LEU A 344 25.83 5.05 -15.16
C LEU A 344 24.44 4.40 -15.16
N LYS A 345 23.40 5.09 -15.65
CA LYS A 345 22.07 4.49 -15.84
C LYS A 345 22.09 3.38 -16.88
N SER A 346 22.75 3.58 -18.02
CA SER A 346 22.92 2.53 -19.03
C SER A 346 23.72 1.35 -18.48
N ARG A 347 24.76 1.60 -17.66
CA ARG A 347 25.57 0.55 -17.04
C ARG A 347 24.78 -0.20 -15.97
N ALA A 348 24.02 0.50 -15.13
CA ALA A 348 23.14 -0.11 -14.15
C ALA A 348 22.05 -0.94 -14.83
N GLN A 349 21.39 -0.39 -15.86
CA GLN A 349 20.42 -1.12 -16.67
C GLN A 349 21.04 -2.31 -17.39
N GLU A 350 22.27 -2.21 -17.90
CA GLU A 350 23.01 -3.35 -18.45
C GLU A 350 23.31 -4.42 -17.41
N LEU A 351 23.82 -4.05 -16.24
CA LEU A 351 24.12 -4.98 -15.15
C LEU A 351 22.84 -5.61 -14.57
N LEU A 352 21.73 -4.88 -14.61
CA LEU A 352 20.41 -5.33 -14.18
C LEU A 352 19.71 -6.20 -15.24
N LYS A 353 20.08 -6.15 -16.54
CA LYS A 353 19.49 -7.01 -17.59
C LYS A 353 19.69 -8.51 -17.32
N ASP A 354 20.76 -8.84 -16.60
CA ASP A 354 21.10 -10.22 -16.21
C ASP A 354 20.23 -10.73 -15.06
N PHE A 355 19.44 -9.85 -14.43
CA PHE A 355 18.50 -10.19 -13.38
C PHE A 355 17.06 -10.08 -13.88
N TYR A 356 16.32 -11.19 -13.86
CA TYR A 356 14.95 -11.24 -14.39
C TYR A 356 13.99 -10.29 -13.66
N TRP A 357 14.25 -10.00 -12.39
CA TRP A 357 13.46 -9.09 -11.54
C TRP A 357 13.70 -7.59 -11.77
N ALA A 358 14.74 -7.22 -12.51
CA ALA A 358 15.06 -5.82 -12.76
C ALA A 358 14.50 -5.29 -14.10
N LYS A 359 13.68 -6.09 -14.80
CA LYS A 359 13.01 -5.76 -16.06
C LYS A 359 11.64 -5.11 -15.87
#